data_AF-A0A644WQM9-F1
#
_entry.id   AF-A0A644WQM9-F1
#
_cell.length_a   1.000
_cell.length_b   1.000
_cell.length_c   1.000
_cell.angle_alpha   90.00
_cell.angle_beta   90.00
_cell.angle_gamma   90.00
#
_symmetry.space_group_name_H-M   'P 1'
#
loop_
_entity.id
_entity.type
_entity.pdbx_description
1 polymer ?
#
loop_
_entity_poly.entity_id
_entity_poly.type
_entity_poly.pdbx_seq_one_letter_code
_entity_poly.pdbx_strand_id
1 'polypeptide(L)'
;MAPIVGLDKVKEAAITLENVLPEYQWLEGVTVKVAVTSSLSGADILMRDVASGTSPYHFIEVMGCPGGCINGGGQPRNREADYRTLRMQALYNEDEAKTLRKSHENPDLLTLYKNYLEEPGSHKAHHLLHTTYTPRGQFNELLEQQAKRS
;
A
#
# COMPACT_ATOMS: atom_id res chain seq x y z
N MET A 1 -15.65 -12.23 -1.15
CA MET A 1 -14.55 -11.63 -0.36
C MET A 1 -15.06 -10.35 0.28
N ALA A 2 -14.79 -10.13 1.57
CA ALA A 2 -15.11 -8.84 2.19
C ALA A 2 -14.15 -7.78 1.61
N PRO A 3 -14.66 -6.70 1.00
CA PRO A 3 -13.81 -5.65 0.44
C PRO A 3 -13.07 -4.92 1.58
N ILE A 4 -11.79 -4.60 1.36
CA ILE A 4 -10.99 -3.77 2.29
C ILE A 4 -11.38 -2.31 2.08
N VAL A 5 -12.59 -1.96 2.51
CA VAL A 5 -13.19 -0.65 2.30
C VAL A 5 -13.74 -0.11 3.61
N GLY A 6 -13.96 1.19 3.65
CA GLY A 6 -14.54 1.85 4.80
C GLY A 6 -13.54 2.47 5.76
N LEU A 7 -14.08 3.02 6.84
CA LEU A 7 -13.38 3.93 7.74
C LEU A 7 -12.95 3.28 9.06
N ASP A 8 -13.10 1.96 9.17
CA ASP A 8 -12.62 1.21 10.32
C ASP A 8 -11.11 1.37 10.48
N LYS A 9 -10.67 1.40 11.74
CA LYS A 9 -9.30 1.70 12.12
C LYS A 9 -8.32 0.68 11.53
N VAL A 10 -8.63 -0.60 11.69
CA VAL A 10 -7.94 -1.73 11.07
C VAL A 10 -8.99 -2.48 10.28
N LYS A 11 -8.69 -2.71 9.00
CA LYS A 11 -9.49 -3.52 8.08
C LYS A 11 -8.68 -4.72 7.71
N GLU A 12 -9.32 -5.88 7.68
CA GLU A 12 -8.66 -7.15 7.39
C GLU A 12 -9.35 -7.83 6.22
N ALA A 13 -8.57 -8.54 5.42
CA ALA A 13 -9.12 -9.47 4.44
C ALA A 13 -8.22 -10.69 4.30
N ALA A 14 -8.81 -11.77 3.82
CA ALA A 14 -8.11 -12.98 3.43
C ALA A 14 -8.55 -13.36 2.01
N ILE A 15 -7.56 -13.70 1.19
CA ILE A 15 -7.77 -14.11 -0.20
C ILE A 15 -7.06 -15.43 -0.41
N THR A 16 -7.80 -16.47 -0.81
CA THR A 16 -7.19 -17.70 -1.29
C THR A 16 -6.81 -17.50 -2.76
N LEU A 17 -5.54 -17.77 -3.07
CA LEU A 17 -5.06 -17.71 -4.44
C LEU A 17 -5.53 -18.95 -5.19
N GLU A 18 -6.31 -18.72 -6.25
CA GLU A 18 -6.91 -19.75 -7.09
C GLU A 18 -6.60 -19.45 -8.55
N ASN A 19 -6.39 -20.49 -9.35
CA ASN A 19 -6.06 -20.37 -10.77
C ASN A 19 -4.81 -19.51 -11.02
N VAL A 20 -3.77 -19.75 -10.23
CA VAL A 20 -2.50 -19.02 -10.38
C VAL A 20 -1.84 -19.37 -11.72
N LEU A 21 -1.00 -18.46 -12.23
CA LEU A 21 -0.24 -18.74 -13.45
C LEU A 21 0.76 -19.89 -13.21
N PRO A 22 1.16 -20.66 -14.25
CA PRO A 22 2.04 -21.81 -14.10
C PRO A 22 3.35 -21.52 -13.36
N GLU A 23 3.95 -20.34 -13.57
CA GLU A 23 5.17 -19.91 -12.87
C GLU A 23 4.96 -19.69 -11.35
N TYR A 24 3.72 -19.51 -10.91
CA TYR A 24 3.32 -19.30 -9.52
C TYR A 24 2.53 -20.48 -8.94
N GLN A 25 2.58 -21.67 -9.56
CA GLN A 25 1.81 -22.85 -9.13
C GLN A 25 1.98 -23.19 -7.63
N TRP A 26 3.14 -22.88 -7.06
CA TRP A 26 3.44 -23.08 -5.64
C TRP A 26 2.61 -22.21 -4.67
N LEU A 27 1.93 -21.18 -5.20
CA LEU A 27 1.00 -20.32 -4.46
C LEU A 27 -0.45 -20.81 -4.53
N GLU A 28 -0.78 -21.82 -5.34
CA GLU A 28 -2.14 -22.33 -5.46
C GLU A 28 -2.67 -22.81 -4.09
N GLY A 29 -3.86 -22.35 -3.71
CA GLY A 29 -4.48 -22.65 -2.42
C GLY A 29 -3.91 -21.88 -1.22
N VAL A 30 -2.86 -21.07 -1.40
CA VAL A 30 -2.32 -20.24 -0.32
C VAL A 30 -3.31 -19.13 0.02
N THR A 31 -3.67 -19.01 1.31
CA THR A 31 -4.51 -17.91 1.81
C THR A 31 -3.65 -16.73 2.23
N VAL A 32 -3.67 -15.67 1.45
CA VAL A 32 -3.01 -14.40 1.75
C VAL A 32 -3.92 -13.55 2.65
N LYS A 33 -3.53 -13.44 3.91
CA LYS A 33 -4.09 -12.49 4.89
C LYS A 33 -3.43 -11.11 4.76
N VAL A 34 -4.24 -10.05 4.76
CA VAL A 34 -3.79 -8.66 4.65
C VAL A 34 -4.50 -7.77 5.66
N ALA A 35 -3.82 -6.71 6.10
CA ALA A 35 -4.40 -5.68 6.96
C ALA A 35 -4.15 -4.27 6.41
N VAL A 36 -5.10 -3.38 6.62
CA VAL A 36 -5.01 -1.97 6.22
C VAL A 36 -5.44 -1.08 7.37
N THR A 37 -4.59 -0.12 7.70
CA THR A 37 -4.90 0.92 8.70
C THR A 37 -4.79 2.30 8.09
N SER A 38 -5.68 3.19 8.51
CA SER A 38 -5.64 4.60 8.14
C SER A 38 -5.50 5.47 9.38
N SER A 39 -4.46 5.22 10.18
CA SER A 39 -3.98 6.11 11.25
C SER A 39 -2.69 5.55 11.84
N LEU A 40 -1.89 6.43 12.46
CA LEU A 40 -0.75 5.99 13.26
C LEU A 40 -1.17 5.12 14.46
N SER A 41 -2.36 5.36 15.04
CA SER A 41 -2.87 4.54 16.15
C SER A 41 -3.16 3.10 15.76
N GLY A 42 -3.64 2.85 14.53
CA GLY A 42 -3.82 1.49 14.03
C GLY A 42 -2.50 0.88 13.56
N ALA A 43 -1.57 1.71 13.07
CA ALA A 43 -0.22 1.24 12.75
C ALA A 43 0.50 0.70 13.98
N ASP A 44 0.43 1.41 15.12
CA ASP A 44 1.01 0.96 16.39
C ASP A 44 0.48 -0.42 16.83
N ILE A 45 -0.83 -0.69 16.67
CA ILE A 45 -1.42 -2.01 16.96
C ILE A 45 -0.78 -3.09 16.07
N LEU A 46 -0.81 -2.89 14.75
CA LEU A 46 -0.29 -3.87 13.79
C LEU A 46 1.21 -4.08 13.95
N MET A 47 1.98 -3.02 14.23
CA MET A 47 3.43 -3.12 14.42
C MET A 47 3.80 -3.85 15.72
N ARG A 48 2.99 -3.73 16.78
CA ARG A 48 3.19 -4.52 18.01
C ARG A 48 3.00 -6.01 17.74
N ASP A 49 1.95 -6.39 17.02
CA ASP A 49 1.70 -7.79 16.65
C ASP A 49 2.82 -8.36 15.77
N VAL A 50 3.36 -7.55 14.86
CA VAL A 50 4.53 -7.92 14.05
C VAL A 50 5.76 -8.10 14.94
N ALA A 51 6.02 -7.16 15.84
CA ALA A 51 7.18 -7.21 16.73
C ALA A 51 7.12 -8.39 17.74
N SER A 52 5.93 -8.79 18.18
CA SER A 52 5.73 -9.97 19.03
C SER A 52 5.73 -11.30 18.27
N GLY A 53 5.80 -11.27 16.94
CA GLY A 53 5.73 -12.48 16.10
C GLY A 53 4.34 -13.13 16.08
N THR A 54 3.29 -12.39 16.45
CA THR A 54 1.90 -12.89 16.50
C THR A 54 1.05 -12.40 15.33
N SER A 55 1.58 -11.48 14.51
CA SER A 55 0.89 -10.97 13.31
C SER A 55 0.55 -12.10 12.33
N PRO A 56 -0.73 -12.26 11.95
CA PRO A 56 -1.14 -13.27 10.97
C PRO A 56 -1.04 -12.77 9.53
N TYR A 57 -0.64 -11.52 9.29
CA TYR A 57 -0.74 -10.87 7.98
C TYR A 57 0.54 -11.03 7.16
N HIS A 58 0.38 -11.28 5.85
CA HIS A 58 1.48 -11.32 4.89
C HIS A 58 1.78 -9.96 4.27
N PHE A 59 0.78 -9.07 4.24
CA PHE A 59 0.92 -7.72 3.70
C PHE A 59 0.13 -6.71 4.53
N ILE A 60 0.74 -5.57 4.83
CA ILE A 60 0.14 -4.51 5.65
C ILE A 60 0.27 -3.17 4.94
N GLU A 61 -0.84 -2.46 4.77
CA GLU A 61 -0.86 -1.08 4.29
C GLU A 61 -1.10 -0.10 5.46
N VAL A 62 -0.30 0.97 5.51
CA VAL A 62 -0.41 2.01 6.53
C VAL A 62 -0.57 3.38 5.89
N MET A 63 -1.68 4.04 6.18
CA MET A 63 -1.93 5.44 5.83
C MET A 63 -1.84 6.32 7.08
N GLY A 64 -1.12 7.44 7.00
CA GLY A 64 -0.89 8.32 8.15
C GLY A 64 -2.14 9.06 8.64
N CYS A 65 -3.05 9.42 7.73
CA CYS A 65 -4.24 10.22 8.05
C CYS A 65 -5.49 9.34 8.29
N PRO A 66 -6.33 9.66 9.30
CA PRO A 66 -7.66 9.09 9.48
C PRO A 66 -8.51 9.10 8.21
N GLY A 67 -8.83 7.92 7.68
CA GLY A 67 -9.60 7.76 6.44
C GLY A 67 -8.77 7.90 5.14
N GLY A 68 -7.44 7.92 5.23
CA GLY A 68 -6.55 7.96 4.07
C GLY A 68 -6.35 9.36 3.48
N CYS A 69 -5.77 9.42 2.28
CA CYS A 69 -5.36 10.67 1.64
C CYS A 69 -6.53 11.64 1.34
N ILE A 70 -7.77 11.14 1.21
CA ILE A 70 -8.97 11.96 1.03
C ILE A 70 -9.23 12.93 2.19
N ASN A 71 -8.59 12.68 3.33
CA ASN A 71 -8.65 13.48 4.55
C ASN A 71 -7.25 13.95 5.02
N GLY A 72 -6.30 14.03 4.09
CA GLY A 72 -4.97 14.57 4.38
C GLY A 72 -4.99 16.05 4.77
N GLY A 73 -3.96 16.51 5.48
CA GLY A 73 -3.89 17.88 6.02
C GLY A 73 -3.91 19.00 4.98
N GLY A 74 -3.66 18.69 3.70
CA GLY A 74 -3.77 19.62 2.58
C GLY A 74 -5.17 19.76 1.96
N GLN A 75 -6.15 18.96 2.41
CA GLN A 75 -7.49 18.98 1.85
C GLN A 75 -8.33 20.16 2.36
N PRO A 76 -9.30 20.67 1.57
CA PRO A 76 -10.22 21.71 2.02
C PRO A 76 -10.96 21.28 3.30
N ARG A 77 -11.04 22.22 4.27
CA ARG A 77 -11.81 22.03 5.50
C ARG A 77 -13.29 21.90 5.14
N ASN A 78 -13.94 20.91 5.71
CA ASN A 78 -15.36 20.63 5.45
C ASN A 78 -16.14 20.62 6.77
N ARG A 79 -17.39 21.10 6.72
CA ARG A 79 -18.33 21.12 7.85
C ARG A 79 -19.44 20.06 7.71
N GLU A 80 -19.58 19.46 6.53
CA GLU A 80 -20.51 18.36 6.28
C GLU A 80 -20.12 17.14 7.11
N ALA A 81 -21.09 16.43 7.69
CA ALA A 81 -20.81 15.29 8.57
C ALA A 81 -20.13 14.12 7.82
N ASP A 82 -20.58 13.84 6.59
CA ASP A 82 -20.23 12.62 5.85
C ASP A 82 -19.23 12.84 4.71
N TYR A 83 -18.53 13.98 4.70
CA TYR A 83 -17.64 14.34 3.60
C TYR A 83 -16.57 13.28 3.27
N ARG A 84 -16.12 12.50 4.27
CA ARG A 84 -15.14 11.42 4.08
C ARG A 84 -15.73 10.29 3.25
N THR A 85 -16.94 9.86 3.59
CA THR A 85 -17.67 8.84 2.84
C THR A 85 -17.95 9.32 1.42
N LEU A 86 -18.37 10.58 1.25
CA LEU A 86 -18.63 11.15 -0.08
C LEU A 86 -17.36 11.22 -0.95
N ARG A 87 -16.22 11.66 -0.39
CA ARG A 87 -14.94 11.68 -1.11
C ARG A 87 -14.47 10.28 -1.49
N MET A 88 -14.64 9.32 -0.60
CA MET A 88 -14.31 7.91 -0.84
C MET A 88 -15.20 7.32 -1.94
N GLN A 89 -16.51 7.55 -1.87
CA GLN A 89 -17.48 7.10 -2.86
C GLN A 89 -17.17 7.66 -4.25
N ALA A 90 -16.76 8.93 -4.35
CA ALA A 90 -16.38 9.53 -5.63
C ALA A 90 -15.24 8.77 -6.31
N LEU A 91 -14.23 8.34 -5.55
CA LEU A 91 -13.11 7.54 -6.09
C LEU A 91 -13.55 6.14 -6.53
N TYR A 92 -14.41 5.48 -5.76
CA TYR A 92 -14.94 4.16 -6.15
C TYR A 92 -15.83 4.24 -7.39
N ASN A 93 -16.69 5.25 -7.47
CA ASN A 93 -17.53 5.47 -8.64
C ASN A 93 -16.67 5.75 -9.89
N GLU A 94 -15.57 6.49 -9.75
CA GLU A 94 -14.63 6.73 -10.85
C GLU A 94 -13.95 5.43 -11.30
N ASP A 95 -13.46 4.61 -10.37
CA ASP A 95 -12.84 3.33 -10.68
C ASP A 95 -13.82 2.36 -11.38
N GLU A 96 -15.05 2.26 -10.88
CA GLU A 96 -16.10 1.42 -11.47
C GLU A 96 -16.51 1.87 -12.88
N ALA A 97 -16.39 3.16 -13.17
CA ALA A 97 -16.69 3.71 -14.49
C ALA A 97 -15.55 3.51 -15.52
N LYS A 98 -14.34 3.09 -15.10
CA LYS A 98 -13.21 2.86 -16.02
C LYS A 98 -13.33 1.51 -16.70
N THR A 99 -13.04 1.50 -18.01
CA THR A 99 -12.88 0.25 -18.78
C THR A 99 -11.68 -0.57 -18.30
N LEU A 100 -10.58 0.11 -17.92
CA LEU A 100 -9.35 -0.51 -17.42
C LEU A 100 -9.25 -0.28 -15.91
N ARG A 101 -9.25 -1.37 -15.13
CA ARG A 101 -9.27 -1.33 -13.65
C ARG A 101 -8.10 -2.05 -13.00
N LYS A 102 -7.18 -2.60 -13.80
CA LYS A 102 -5.93 -3.21 -13.32
C LYS A 102 -4.75 -2.42 -13.83
N SER A 103 -3.79 -2.14 -12.95
CA SER A 103 -2.62 -1.32 -13.29
C SER A 103 -1.79 -1.90 -14.45
N HIS A 104 -1.70 -3.24 -14.54
CA HIS A 104 -0.96 -3.93 -15.61
C HIS A 104 -1.69 -3.94 -16.97
N GLU A 105 -2.96 -3.53 -17.04
CA GLU A 105 -3.71 -3.39 -18.29
C GLU A 105 -3.58 -1.97 -18.88
N ASN A 106 -2.93 -1.02 -18.18
CA ASN A 106 -2.76 0.34 -18.65
C ASN A 106 -1.78 0.41 -19.85
N PRO A 107 -2.22 0.86 -21.05
CA PRO A 107 -1.40 0.87 -22.25
C PRO A 107 -0.19 1.82 -22.17
N ASP A 108 -0.30 2.93 -21.46
CA ASP A 108 0.81 3.88 -21.30
C ASP A 108 1.90 3.28 -20.40
N LEU A 109 1.49 2.57 -19.36
CA LEU A 109 2.40 1.84 -18.47
C LEU A 109 3.11 0.71 -19.22
N LEU A 110 2.37 -0.08 -20.01
CA LEU A 110 2.95 -1.15 -20.84
C LEU A 110 3.95 -0.58 -21.85
N THR A 111 3.65 0.56 -22.45
CA THR A 111 4.55 1.26 -23.38
C THR A 111 5.82 1.73 -22.68
N LEU A 112 5.69 2.29 -21.47
CA LEU A 112 6.84 2.72 -20.66
C LEU A 112 7.78 1.56 -20.32
N TYR A 113 7.23 0.42 -19.91
CA TYR A 113 8.03 -0.78 -19.64
C TYR A 113 8.70 -1.31 -20.90
N LYS A 114 7.92 -1.55 -21.96
CA LYS A 114 8.44 -2.06 -23.23
C LYS A 114 9.57 -1.20 -23.82
N ASN A 115 9.41 0.12 -23.81
CA ASN A 115 10.30 1.02 -24.54
C ASN A 115 11.44 1.57 -23.67
N TYR A 116 11.34 1.49 -22.34
CA TYR A 116 12.30 2.15 -21.46
C TYR A 116 12.71 1.32 -20.25
N LEU A 117 11.76 0.87 -19.42
CA LEU A 117 12.06 0.23 -18.12
C LEU A 117 12.34 -1.27 -18.19
N GLU A 118 12.14 -1.90 -19.35
CA GLU A 118 12.22 -3.35 -19.58
C GLU A 118 11.10 -4.08 -18.84
N GLU A 119 11.41 -4.79 -17.76
CA GLU A 119 10.45 -5.57 -16.97
C GLU A 119 10.35 -5.06 -15.52
N PRO A 120 9.22 -5.29 -14.82
CA PRO A 120 9.11 -4.98 -13.40
C PRO A 120 10.25 -5.64 -12.60
N GLY A 121 10.98 -4.84 -11.83
CA GLY A 121 12.12 -5.34 -11.05
C GLY A 121 13.42 -5.51 -11.83
N SER A 122 13.49 -5.13 -13.12
CA SER A 122 14.76 -5.05 -13.87
C SER A 122 15.77 -4.16 -13.16
N HIS A 123 17.06 -4.29 -13.48
CA HIS A 123 18.10 -3.43 -12.89
C HIS A 123 17.79 -1.94 -13.08
N LYS A 124 17.30 -1.55 -14.26
CA LYS A 124 16.92 -0.17 -14.55
C LYS A 124 15.69 0.27 -13.75
N ALA A 125 14.64 -0.54 -13.71
CA ALA A 125 13.43 -0.24 -12.93
C ALA A 125 13.75 -0.15 -11.43
N HIS A 126 14.61 -1.05 -10.92
CA HIS A 126 15.07 -1.01 -9.55
C HIS A 126 15.83 0.29 -9.25
N HIS A 127 16.80 0.65 -10.10
CA HIS A 127 17.58 1.86 -9.91
C HIS A 127 16.73 3.14 -9.92
N LEU A 128 15.69 3.20 -10.73
CA LEU A 128 14.86 4.41 -10.91
C LEU A 128 13.65 4.49 -9.98
N LEU A 129 13.01 3.35 -9.68
CA LEU A 129 11.69 3.32 -9.03
C LEU A 129 11.72 2.72 -7.63
N HIS A 130 12.85 2.15 -7.18
CA HIS A 130 12.99 1.62 -5.83
C HIS A 130 13.83 2.57 -4.98
N THR A 131 13.53 2.56 -3.69
CA THR A 131 14.25 3.35 -2.70
C THR A 131 14.47 2.53 -1.44
N THR A 132 15.33 3.02 -0.55
CA THR A 132 15.59 2.41 0.76
C THR A 132 15.48 3.47 1.83
N TYR A 133 15.14 3.04 3.05
CA TYR A 133 15.00 3.92 4.19
C TYR A 133 16.13 3.66 5.18
N THR A 134 16.76 4.73 5.66
CA THR A 134 17.80 4.66 6.70
C THR A 134 17.17 4.88 8.08
N PRO A 135 17.48 4.04 9.09
CA PRO A 135 17.12 4.32 10.47
C PRO A 135 17.66 5.69 10.91
N ARG A 136 16.80 6.55 11.43
CA ARG A 136 17.20 7.90 11.87
C ARG A 136 17.10 8.11 13.37
N GLY A 137 16.12 7.51 14.06
CA GLY A 137 15.84 7.87 15.46
C GLY A 137 15.04 9.17 15.56
N GLN A 138 14.80 9.67 16.78
CA GLN A 138 13.93 10.83 17.02
C GLN A 138 14.57 12.16 16.63
N PHE A 139 15.88 12.26 16.84
CA PHE A 139 16.73 13.42 16.61
C PHE A 139 17.81 13.14 15.55
N ASN A 140 17.57 12.15 14.67
CA ASN A 140 18.52 11.66 13.67
C ASN A 140 19.79 11.00 14.25
N GLU A 141 19.75 10.55 15.52
CA GLU A 141 20.86 9.94 16.25
C GLU A 141 21.29 8.56 15.74
N LEU A 142 20.43 7.86 14.98
CA LEU A 142 20.73 6.57 14.35
C LEU A 142 21.27 6.73 12.93
N LEU A 143 21.30 7.95 12.38
CA LEU A 143 22.14 8.21 11.23
C LEU A 143 23.58 8.04 11.71
N GLU A 144 24.21 6.93 11.32
CA GLU A 144 25.63 6.71 11.57
C GLU A 144 26.43 7.99 11.22
N GLN A 145 27.54 8.20 11.93
CA GLN A 145 28.56 9.20 11.63
C GLN A 145 29.27 8.91 10.29
N GLN A 146 28.53 8.62 9.21
CA GLN A 146 28.97 8.32 7.85
C GLN A 146 29.64 9.51 7.14
N ALA A 147 29.86 10.63 7.84
CA ALA A 147 30.68 11.75 7.36
C ALA A 147 32.18 11.59 7.66
N LYS A 148 32.64 10.44 8.18
CA LYS A 148 34.08 10.16 8.41
C LYS A 148 34.49 8.81 7.84
N ARG A 149 34.49 8.66 6.52
CA ARG A 149 35.38 7.72 5.79
C ARG A 149 35.37 8.01 4.29
N SER A 150 36.57 8.29 3.80
CA SER A 150 37.07 8.56 2.43
C SER A 150 36.48 9.73 1.67
#